data_AF-A0A0D0CXM6-F1
#
_entry.id   AF-A0A0D0CXM6-F1
#
_cell.length_a   1.000
_cell.length_b   1.000
_cell.length_c   1.000
_cell.angle_alpha   90.00
_cell.angle_beta   90.00
_cell.angle_gamma   90.00
#
_symmetry.space_group_name_H-M   'P 1'
#
loop_
_entity.id
_entity.type
_entity.pdbx_description
1 polymer ?
#
loop_
_entity_poly.entity_id
_entity_poly.type
_entity_poly.pdbx_seq_one_letter_code
_entity_poly.pdbx_strand_id
1 'polypeptide(L)'
;VPSGHDVSTYNGIMSIQPSDAWQGPFYMVTRGRLIGIFACWFNAGPQVMGVCRSNCQKVDSVEMGRRLMLDAIDDHLVMYL
;
A
#
# COMPACT_ATOMS: atom_id res chain seq x y z
N VAL A 1 -4.92 3.42 -10.66
CA VAL A 1 -5.20 2.52 -9.51
C VAL A 1 -5.42 1.12 -10.07
N PRO A 2 -4.81 0.06 -9.51
CA PRO A 2 -5.03 -1.32 -9.98
C PRO A 2 -6.50 -1.73 -9.85
N SER A 3 -6.98 -2.63 -10.71
CA SER A 3 -8.37 -3.11 -10.65
C SER A 3 -8.69 -3.73 -9.28
N GLY A 4 -9.89 -3.47 -8.77
CA GLY A 4 -10.32 -3.94 -7.45
C GLY A 4 -9.61 -3.27 -6.28
N HIS A 5 -9.07 -2.06 -6.49
CA HIS A 5 -8.55 -1.22 -5.44
C HIS A 5 -9.18 0.17 -5.54
N ASP A 6 -9.34 0.80 -4.38
CA ASP A 6 -9.86 2.14 -4.23
C ASP A 6 -8.77 3.08 -3.70
N VAL A 7 -9.02 4.39 -3.80
CA VAL A 7 -8.15 5.41 -3.22
C VAL A 7 -8.73 5.87 -1.90
N SER A 8 -7.91 5.84 -0.87
CA SER A 8 -8.21 6.39 0.45
C SER A 8 -7.33 7.60 0.72
N THR A 9 -7.90 8.64 1.32
CA THR A 9 -7.17 9.88 1.67
C THR A 9 -7.14 10.03 3.18
N TYR A 10 -5.94 10.23 3.73
CA TYR A 10 -5.72 10.47 5.16
C TYR A 10 -4.59 11.49 5.35
N ASN A 11 -4.80 12.51 6.20
CA ASN A 11 -3.85 13.61 6.41
C ASN A 11 -3.31 14.25 5.10
N GLY A 12 -4.17 14.34 4.09
CA GLY A 12 -3.81 14.88 2.76
C GLY A 12 -2.99 13.94 1.89
N ILE A 13 -2.67 12.73 2.37
CA ILE A 13 -1.95 11.70 1.63
C ILE A 13 -2.94 10.70 1.03
N MET A 14 -2.82 10.46 -0.28
CA MET A 14 -3.60 9.47 -1.01
C MET A 14 -2.87 8.12 -1.00
N SER A 15 -3.59 7.05 -0.68
CA SER A 15 -3.07 5.69 -0.64
C SER A 15 -4.05 4.70 -1.28
N ILE A 16 -3.52 3.61 -1.81
CA ILE A 16 -4.31 2.54 -2.43
C ILE A 16 -4.81 1.58 -1.35
N GLN A 17 -6.04 1.08 -1.46
CA GLN A 17 -6.57 0.02 -0.61
C GLN A 17 -7.31 -1.02 -1.46
N PRO A 18 -7.15 -2.34 -1.20
CA PRO A 18 -7.90 -3.35 -1.91
C PRO A 18 -9.37 -3.32 -1.48
N SER A 19 -10.28 -3.62 -2.41
CA SER A 19 -11.70 -3.80 -2.08
C SER A 19 -11.90 -5.03 -1.19
N ASP A 20 -12.96 -5.04 -0.37
CA ASP A 20 -13.29 -6.14 0.57
C ASP A 20 -13.44 -7.53 -0.08
N ALA A 21 -13.62 -7.59 -1.40
CA ALA A 21 -13.74 -8.84 -2.16
C ALA A 21 -12.43 -9.65 -2.26
N TRP A 22 -11.27 -9.05 -1.96
CA TRP A 22 -9.98 -9.73 -2.11
C TRP A 22 -9.65 -10.59 -0.90
N GLN A 23 -9.26 -11.83 -1.18
CA GLN A 23 -8.62 -12.70 -0.20
C GLN A 23 -7.10 -12.60 -0.40
N GLY A 24 -6.36 -12.54 0.71
CA GLY A 24 -4.91 -12.32 0.71
C GLY A 24 -4.11 -13.33 -0.13
N PRO A 25 -2.80 -13.12 -0.30
CA PRO A 25 -1.94 -12.26 0.51
C PRO A 25 -2.02 -10.77 0.18
N PHE A 26 -1.87 -9.93 1.20
CA PHE A 26 -1.82 -8.47 1.07
C PHE A 26 -0.39 -7.94 1.24
N TYR A 27 -0.09 -6.86 0.53
CA TYR A 27 1.22 -6.22 0.54
C TYR A 27 1.06 -4.72 0.77
N MET A 28 1.70 -4.22 1.81
CA MET A 28 1.73 -2.81 2.17
C MET A 28 3.01 -2.19 1.60
N VAL A 29 2.85 -1.18 0.76
CA VAL A 29 3.92 -0.38 0.16
C VAL A 29 3.88 1.00 0.78
N THR A 30 4.89 1.35 1.56
CA THR A 30 5.06 2.72 2.11
C THR A 30 5.96 3.56 1.24
N ARG A 31 6.80 2.93 0.41
CA ARG A 31 7.61 3.62 -0.59
C ARG A 31 7.65 2.90 -1.93
N GLY A 32 7.19 3.58 -2.97
CA GLY A 32 7.03 3.03 -4.31
C GLY A 32 6.45 4.05 -5.28
N ARG A 33 6.11 3.63 -6.50
CA ARG A 33 5.38 4.45 -7.48
C ARG A 33 3.98 4.81 -6.99
N LEU A 34 3.35 3.87 -6.29
CA LEU A 34 2.13 4.06 -5.52
C LEU A 34 2.35 3.50 -4.12
N ILE A 35 1.70 4.11 -3.14
CA ILE A 35 1.73 3.71 -1.74
C ILE A 35 0.35 3.21 -1.32
N GLY A 36 0.31 2.36 -0.29
CA GLY A 36 -0.90 1.75 0.23
C GLY A 36 -0.83 0.24 0.28
N ILE A 37 -1.99 -0.40 0.33
CA ILE A 37 -2.16 -1.84 0.47
C ILE A 37 -2.63 -2.39 -0.87
N PHE A 38 -2.00 -3.47 -1.30
CA PHE A 38 -2.26 -4.14 -2.56
C PHE A 38 -2.59 -5.60 -2.33
N ALA A 39 -3.63 -6.09 -2.99
CA ALA A 39 -3.93 -7.51 -3.07
C ALA A 39 -2.96 -8.19 -4.05
N CYS A 40 -2.34 -9.28 -3.62
CA CYS A 40 -1.40 -10.09 -4.39
C CYS A 40 -0.10 -9.36 -4.80
N TRP A 41 0.96 -10.14 -4.99
CA TRP A 41 2.26 -9.60 -5.41
C TRP A 41 2.21 -8.99 -6.82
N PHE A 42 1.33 -9.50 -7.69
CA PHE A 42 1.17 -9.00 -9.06
C PHE A 42 0.84 -7.50 -9.11
N ASN A 43 0.08 -6.99 -8.14
CA ASN A 43 -0.27 -5.57 -8.06
C ASN A 43 0.81 -4.73 -7.33
N ALA A 44 1.44 -5.31 -6.29
CA ALA A 44 2.43 -4.64 -5.47
C ALA A 44 3.81 -4.53 -6.16
N GLY A 45 4.26 -5.61 -6.80
CA GLY A 45 5.57 -5.72 -7.42
C GLY A 45 5.91 -4.56 -8.36
N PRO A 46 5.03 -4.20 -9.32
CA PRO A 46 5.25 -3.05 -10.21
C PRO A 46 5.45 -1.70 -9.50
N GLN A 47 5.02 -1.57 -8.23
CA GLN A 47 5.16 -0.33 -7.46
C GLN A 47 6.53 -0.21 -6.79
N VAL A 48 7.24 -1.32 -6.59
CA VAL A 48 8.48 -1.37 -5.80
C VAL A 48 9.68 -1.77 -6.64
N MET A 49 9.47 -2.57 -7.68
CA MET A 49 10.53 -3.04 -8.56
C MET A 49 11.17 -1.87 -9.33
N GLY A 50 12.50 -1.74 -9.22
CA GLY A 50 13.26 -0.67 -9.85
C GLY A 50 13.15 0.69 -9.15
N VAL A 51 12.45 0.79 -8.02
CA VAL A 51 12.35 2.01 -7.22
C VAL A 51 13.42 2.00 -6.13
N CYS A 52 14.32 3.00 -6.13
CA CYS A 52 15.38 3.08 -5.14
C CYS A 52 14.82 3.18 -3.72
N ARG A 53 15.31 2.28 -2.84
CA ARG A 53 14.91 2.18 -1.43
C ARG A 53 13.39 2.01 -1.26
N SER A 54 12.73 1.34 -2.20
CA SER A 54 11.33 0.93 -2.04
C SER A 54 11.12 0.17 -0.73
N ASN A 55 9.97 0.36 -0.09
CA ASN A 55 9.63 -0.33 1.14
C ASN A 55 8.28 -1.04 0.96
N CYS A 56 8.31 -2.35 1.11
CA CYS A 56 7.17 -3.24 0.93
C CYS A 56 7.22 -4.37 1.96
N GLN A 57 6.09 -4.64 2.60
CA GLN A 57 5.95 -5.75 3.53
C GLN A 57 4.63 -6.49 3.31
N LYS A 58 4.64 -7.80 3.57
CA LYS A 58 3.42 -8.60 3.57
C LYS A 58 2.65 -8.34 4.86
N VAL A 59 1.33 -8.22 4.76
CA VAL A 59 0.46 -8.04 5.93
C VAL A 59 -0.66 -9.08 5.91
N ASP A 60 -1.09 -9.51 7.09
CA ASP A 60 -2.02 -10.62 7.24
C ASP A 60 -3.46 -10.23 6.90
N SER A 61 -3.81 -8.94 7.04
CA SER A 61 -5.13 -8.41 6.75
C SER A 61 -5.07 -6.98 6.25
N VAL A 62 -6.12 -6.56 5.53
CA VAL A 62 -6.31 -5.17 5.09
C VAL A 62 -6.40 -4.23 6.30
N GLU A 63 -7.10 -4.64 7.36
CA GLU A 63 -7.25 -3.82 8.56
C GLU A 63 -5.91 -3.58 9.28
N MET A 64 -5.07 -4.61 9.41
CA MET A 64 -3.72 -4.46 9.98
C MET A 64 -2.85 -3.57 9.08
N GLY A 65 -2.87 -3.81 7.76
CA GLY A 65 -2.17 -2.97 6.80
C GLY A 65 -2.63 -1.52 6.85
N ARG A 66 -3.92 -1.26 7.09
CA ARG A 66 -4.48 0.08 7.19
C ARG A 66 -3.93 0.80 8.41
N ARG A 67 -3.93 0.17 9.58
CA ARG A 67 -3.35 0.75 10.80
C ARG A 67 -1.88 1.12 10.60
N LEU A 68 -1.08 0.17 10.11
CA LEU A 68 0.33 0.41 9.83
C LEU A 68 0.57 1.50 8.78
N MET A 69 -0.32 1.62 7.79
CA MET A 69 -0.24 2.67 6.78
C MET A 69 -0.55 4.05 7.38
N LEU A 70 -1.53 4.16 8.27
CA LEU A 70 -1.85 5.39 8.99
C LEU A 70 -0.67 5.81 9.89
N ASP A 71 -0.12 4.87 10.67
CA ASP A 71 1.07 5.10 11.50
C ASP A 71 2.25 5.59 10.64
N ALA A 72 2.49 4.97 9.48
CA ALA A 72 3.55 5.39 8.56
C ALA A 72 3.30 6.79 7.93
N ILE A 73 2.04 7.19 7.75
CA ILE A 73 1.68 8.54 7.28
C ILE A 73 1.99 9.56 8.39
N ASP A 74 1.57 9.27 9.62
CA ASP A 74 1.76 10.16 10.77
C ASP A 74 3.24 10.32 11.14
N ASP A 75 4.04 9.26 11.00
CA ASP A 75 5.50 9.29 11.19
C ASP A 75 6.26 9.86 9.98
N HIS A 76 5.57 10.32 8.93
CA HIS A 76 6.16 10.84 7.69
C HIS A 76 7.12 9.86 6.99
N LEU A 77 6.85 8.56 7.10
CA LEU A 77 7.66 7.48 6.51
C LEU A 77 7.19 7.07 5.11
N VAL A 78 6.09 7.63 4.62
CA VAL A 78 5.54 7.35 3.29
C VAL A 78 6.17 8.24 2.21
N MET A 79 6.49 7.66 1.06
CA MET A 79 7.07 8.38 -0.06
C MET A 79 6.64 7.77 -1.39
N TYR A 80 5.99 8.57 -2.24
CA TYR A 80 5.77 8.21 -3.64
C TYR A 80 6.91 8.75 -4.52
N LEU A 81 7.33 7.99 -5.54
CA LEU A 81 8.47 8.27 -6.41
C LEU A 81 8.09 8.20 -7.89
#